data_AF-A0A563UEH1-F1
#
_entry.id   AF-A0A563UEH1-F1
#
_cell.length_a   1.000
_cell.length_b   1.000
_cell.length_c   1.000
_cell.angle_alpha   90.00
_cell.angle_beta   90.00
_cell.angle_gamma   90.00
#
_symmetry.space_group_name_H-M   'P 1'
#
loop_
_entity.id
_entity.type
_entity.pdbx_description
1 polymer ?
#
loop_
_entity_poly.entity_id
_entity_poly.type
_entity_poly.pdbx_seq_one_letter_code
_entity_poly.pdbx_strand_id
1 'polypeptide(L)' 'MKITIEIDERSEVVKLTAFFKAFNIETVSMVKTDGETKHIITKGDKSIDPEALFGIWEKEPKNLDDIRKAGWQKR' A
#
# COMPACT_ATOMS: atom_id res chain seq x y z
N MET A 1 6.07 -26.12 -20.44
CA MET A 1 5.16 -24.97 -20.68
C MET A 1 4.52 -24.62 -19.35
N LYS A 2 4.50 -23.35 -18.94
CA LYS A 2 3.93 -22.91 -17.65
C LYS A 2 2.79 -21.96 -17.93
N ILE A 3 1.61 -22.25 -17.39
CA ILE A 3 0.42 -21.41 -17.50
C ILE A 3 0.09 -20.89 -16.09
N THR A 4 -0.11 -19.59 -15.95
CA THR A 4 -0.55 -18.96 -14.71
C THR A 4 -1.98 -18.49 -14.92
N ILE A 5 -2.88 -18.82 -13.99
CA ILE A 5 -4.30 -18.43 -14.02
C ILE A 5 -4.56 -17.56 -12.80
N GLU A 6 -5.01 -16.34 -13.03
CA GLU A 6 -5.47 -15.41 -11.99
C GLU A 6 -6.98 -15.58 -11.81
N ILE A 7 -7.43 -15.58 -10.55
CA ILE A 7 -8.83 -15.84 -10.19
C ILE A 7 -9.22 -14.80 -9.15
N ASP A 8 -10.22 -13.98 -9.47
CA ASP A 8 -10.68 -12.89 -8.61
C ASP A 8 -11.58 -13.40 -7.47
N GLU A 9 -12.38 -14.44 -7.73
CA GLU A 9 -13.38 -14.93 -6.79
C GLU A 9 -13.04 -16.33 -6.25
N ARG A 10 -13.07 -16.47 -4.91
CA ARG A 10 -12.75 -17.74 -4.24
C ARG A 10 -13.72 -18.88 -4.60
N SER A 11 -14.94 -18.56 -5.00
CA SER A 11 -15.95 -19.55 -5.42
C SER A 11 -15.55 -20.27 -6.73
N GLU A 12 -14.79 -19.60 -7.60
CA GLU A 12 -14.33 -20.14 -8.88
C GLU A 12 -13.14 -21.09 -8.72
N VAL A 13 -12.33 -20.91 -7.68
CA VAL A 13 -11.24 -21.82 -7.32
C VAL A 13 -11.78 -23.24 -7.11
N VAL A 14 -12.94 -23.38 -6.47
CA VAL A 14 -13.55 -24.70 -6.22
C VAL A 14 -13.92 -25.40 -7.53
N LYS A 15 -14.50 -24.67 -8.49
CA LYS A 15 -14.85 -25.21 -9.82
C LYS A 15 -13.60 -25.63 -10.61
N LEU A 16 -12.52 -24.83 -10.54
CA LEU A 16 -11.25 -25.15 -11.19
C LEU A 16 -10.56 -26.37 -10.56
N THR A 17 -10.58 -26.50 -9.23
CA THR A 17 -10.05 -27.72 -8.59
C THR A 17 -10.84 -28.98 -8.96
N ALA A 18 -12.16 -28.88 -9.13
CA ALA A 18 -12.98 -29.99 -9.62
C ALA A 18 -12.65 -30.34 -11.08
N PHE A 19 -12.44 -29.33 -11.94
CA PHE A 19 -12.00 -29.52 -13.31
C PHE A 19 -10.63 -30.24 -13.36
N PHE A 20 -9.62 -29.78 -12.62
CA PHE A 20 -8.30 -30.41 -12.64
C PHE A 20 -8.32 -31.86 -12.15
N LYS A 21 -9.18 -32.19 -11.17
CA LYS A 21 -9.40 -33.58 -10.74
C LYS A 21 -10.03 -34.43 -11.83
N ALA A 22 -11.00 -33.92 -12.58
CA ALA A 22 -11.65 -34.66 -13.67
C ALA A 22 -10.67 -35.00 -14.81
N PHE A 23 -9.66 -34.16 -15.04
CA PHE A 23 -8.62 -34.36 -16.06
C PHE A 23 -7.36 -35.06 -15.53
N ASN A 24 -7.38 -35.54 -14.29
CA ASN A 24 -6.27 -36.28 -13.66
C ASN A 24 -4.93 -35.50 -13.67
N ILE A 25 -5.00 -34.18 -13.49
CA ILE A 25 -3.83 -33.30 -13.46
C ILE A 25 -3.28 -33.29 -12.01
N GLU A 26 -2.21 -34.04 -11.77
CA GLU A 26 -1.63 -34.23 -10.43
C GLU A 26 -0.70 -33.09 -9.97
N THR A 27 -0.22 -32.24 -10.89
CA THR A 27 0.80 -31.22 -10.61
C THR A 27 0.22 -29.80 -10.51
N VAL A 28 -0.80 -29.60 -9.67
CA VAL A 28 -1.37 -28.27 -9.43
C VAL A 28 -0.80 -27.69 -8.14
N SER A 29 0.06 -26.67 -8.24
CA SER A 29 0.53 -25.88 -7.10
C SER A 29 -0.32 -24.61 -6.96
N MET A 30 -1.11 -24.52 -5.89
CA MET A 30 -1.84 -23.29 -5.58
C MET A 30 -0.89 -22.30 -4.90
N VAL A 31 -0.46 -21.28 -5.64
CA VAL A 31 0.28 -20.15 -5.08
C VAL A 31 -0.75 -19.09 -4.75
N LYS A 32 -1.00 -18.85 -3.45
CA LYS A 32 -1.73 -17.68 -3.03
C LYS A 32 -0.81 -16.48 -3.27
N THR A 33 -1.14 -15.68 -4.26
CA THR A 33 -0.66 -14.31 -4.29
C THR A 33 -1.44 -13.63 -3.18
N ASP A 34 -0.83 -13.46 -2.00
CA ASP A 34 -1.38 -12.61 -0.95
C ASP A 34 -1.29 -11.16 -1.46
N GLY A 35 -2.16 -10.86 -2.42
CA GLY A 35 -2.37 -9.57 -3.05
C GLY A 35 -3.17 -8.66 -2.13
N GLU A 36 -2.69 -8.50 -0.91
CA GLU A 36 -2.88 -7.28 -0.16
C GLU A 36 -1.52 -6.99 0.45
N THR A 37 -0.75 -6.13 -0.21
CA THR A 37 0.08 -5.21 0.56
C THR A 37 -0.88 -4.42 1.44
N LYS A 38 -1.30 -5.01 2.57
CA LYS A 38 -1.80 -4.25 3.70
C LYS A 38 -0.68 -3.28 3.97
N HIS A 39 -0.86 -2.04 3.53
CA HIS A 39 0.00 -0.97 3.94
C HIS A 39 -0.07 -0.98 5.47
N ILE A 40 0.93 -1.57 6.10
CA ILE A 40 1.06 -1.55 7.54
C ILE A 40 1.24 -0.07 7.81
N ILE A 41 0.19 0.56 8.34
CA ILE A 41 0.28 1.92 8.85
C ILE A 41 1.22 1.82 10.04
N THR A 42 2.51 1.99 9.77
CA THR A 42 3.51 2.16 10.81
C THR A 42 3.26 3.53 11.40
N LYS A 43 2.94 3.57 12.71
CA LYS A 43 3.02 4.83 13.43
C LYS A 43 4.49 5.22 13.39
N GLY A 44 4.80 6.29 12.64
CA GLY A 44 6.11 6.92 12.71
C GLY A 44 6.43 7.29 14.16
N ASP A 45 7.72 7.33 14.47
CA ASP A 45 8.17 7.73 15.80
C ASP A 45 7.58 9.10 16.15
N LYS A 46 6.84 9.15 17.27
CA LYS A 46 6.19 10.37 17.76
C LYS A 46 7.04 11.11 18.78
N SER A 47 8.26 10.62 19.09
CA SER A 47 9.20 11.31 19.97
C SER A 47 9.91 12.49 19.30
N ILE A 48 9.39 12.95 18.16
CA ILE A 48 9.92 14.12 17.47
C ILE A 48 9.75 15.32 18.41
N ASP A 49 10.88 15.92 18.77
CA ASP A 49 10.93 17.17 19.52
C ASP A 49 10.39 18.32 18.64
N PRO A 50 9.23 18.92 18.98
CA PRO A 50 8.66 20.01 18.22
C PRO A 50 9.53 21.27 18.26
N GLU A 51 10.28 21.50 19.35
CA GLU A 51 11.16 22.67 19.46
C GLU A 51 12.36 22.52 18.53
N ALA A 52 12.97 21.34 18.44
CA ALA A 52 14.05 21.10 17.47
C ALA A 52 13.60 21.28 16.02
N LEU A 53 12.35 20.96 15.68
CA LEU A 53 11.84 21.09 14.30
C LEU A 53 11.33 22.48 13.96
N PHE A 54 10.62 23.13 14.88
CA PHE A 54 9.88 24.36 14.61
C PHE A 54 10.42 25.57 15.40
N GLY A 55 11.38 25.37 16.30
CA GLY A 55 12.04 26.44 17.06
C GLY A 55 12.81 27.42 16.18
N ILE A 56 13.18 27.03 14.95
CA ILE A 56 13.71 27.97 13.95
C ILE A 56 12.74 29.13 13.63
N TRP A 57 11.44 28.96 13.88
CA TRP A 57 10.41 29.97 13.67
C TRP A 57 10.04 30.73 14.96
N GLU A 58 10.64 30.41 16.10
CA GLU A 58 10.37 31.09 17.38
C GLU A 58 10.68 32.59 17.29
N LYS A 59 11.80 32.94 16.65
CA LYS A 59 12.25 34.34 16.50
C LYS A 59 11.57 35.07 15.35
N GLU A 60 10.98 34.33 14.41
CA GLU A 60 10.32 34.89 13.24
C GLU A 60 9.07 34.06 12.90
N PRO A 61 8.01 34.17 13.74
CA PRO A 61 6.81 33.37 13.57
C PRO A 61 6.16 33.69 12.23
N LYS A 62 6.16 32.72 11.32
CA LYS A 62 5.53 32.84 10.01
C LYS A 62 4.02 32.65 10.15
N ASN A 63 3.23 33.59 9.62
CA ASN A 63 1.79 33.39 9.50
C ASN A 63 1.50 32.43 8.34
N LEU A 64 0.50 31.55 8.52
CA LEU A 64 0.02 30.64 7.48
C LEU A 64 -0.31 31.36 6.16
N ASP A 65 -0.83 32.59 6.24
CA ASP A 65 -1.15 33.38 5.06
C ASP A 65 0.09 33.81 4.27
N ASP A 66 1.20 34.09 4.95
CA ASP A 66 2.46 34.46 4.32
C ASP A 66 3.16 33.24 3.70
N ILE A 67 3.12 32.09 4.38
CA ILE A 67 3.61 30.81 3.84
C ILE A 67 2.86 30.44 2.56
N ARG A 68 1.53 30.59 2.55
CA ARG A 68 0.70 30.29 1.37
C ARG A 68 1.03 31.21 0.20
N LYS A 69 1.23 32.52 0.45
CA LYS A 69 1.61 33.49 -0.59
C LYS A 69 3.00 33.19 -1.18
N ALA A 70 3.97 32.81 -0.35
CA ALA A 70 5.33 32.51 -0.81
C ALA A 70 5.43 31.14 -1.51
N GLY A 71 4.72 30.13 -1.00
CA GLY A 71 4.78 28.76 -1.50
C GLY A 71 3.98 28.53 -2.79
N TRP A 72 2.86 29.24 -2.97
CA TRP A 72 2.10 29.21 -4.22
C TRP A 72 2.50 30.38 -5.11
N GLN A 73 3.64 30.25 -5.79
CA GLN A 73 3.85 31.03 -7.00
C GLN A 73 2.88 30.52 -8.07
N LYS A 74 1.80 31.26 -8.32
CA LYS A 74 1.03 31.08 -9.55
C LYS A 74 1.97 31.44 -10.70
N ARG A 75 2.41 30.40 -11.44
CA ARG A 75 3.09 30.56 -12.73
C ARG A 75 2.23 31.35 -13.70
#